data_AF-A0A517MB48-F1
#
_entry.id   AF-A0A517MB48-F1
#
_cell.length_a   1.000
_cell.length_b   1.000
_cell.length_c   1.000
_cell.angle_alpha   90.00
_cell.angle_beta   90.00
_cell.angle_gamma   90.00
#
_symmetry.space_group_name_H-M   'P 1'
#
loop_
_entity.id
_entity.type
_entity.pdbx_description
1 polymer ?
#
loop_
_entity_poly.entity_id
_entity_poly.type
_entity_poly.pdbx_seq_one_letter_code
_entity_poly.pdbx_strand_id
1 'polypeptide(L)'
;MRTIALLICCATLTSLGCRQRPLLAPPGPTSYQQGQAVIHDPYPQNDIGVEEQASRPRDYQKPLAEPVRDRLYRDASPWWQFGG
;
A
#
# COMPACT_ATOMS: atom_id res chain seq x y z
N MET A 1 -31.63 -28.33 -24.53
CA MET A 1 -30.24 -27.84 -24.71
C MET A 1 -30.00 -26.48 -24.04
N ARG A 2 -30.83 -25.45 -24.27
CA ARG A 2 -30.67 -24.10 -23.68
C ARG A 2 -30.79 -24.04 -22.15
N THR A 3 -31.69 -24.83 -21.57
CA THR A 3 -31.93 -24.91 -20.11
C THR A 3 -30.80 -25.62 -19.36
N ILE A 4 -30.20 -26.64 -19.99
CA ILE A 4 -29.06 -27.39 -19.43
C ILE A 4 -27.82 -26.49 -19.36
N ALA A 5 -27.59 -25.67 -20.40
CA ALA A 5 -26.48 -24.71 -20.42
C ALA A 5 -26.59 -23.65 -19.31
N LEU A 6 -27.80 -23.18 -19.00
CA LEU A 6 -28.03 -22.21 -17.92
C LEU A 6 -27.76 -22.80 -16.53
N LEU A 7 -28.17 -24.06 -16.30
CA LEU A 7 -27.93 -24.75 -15.03
C LEU A 7 -26.44 -25.02 -14.78
N ILE A 8 -25.70 -25.40 -15.83
CA ILE A 8 -24.24 -25.60 -15.75
C ILE A 8 -23.52 -24.28 -15.47
N CYS A 9 -23.95 -23.19 -16.12
CA CYS A 9 -23.39 -21.86 -15.87
C CYS A 9 -23.58 -21.44 -14.41
N CYS A 10 -24.81 -21.48 -13.88
CA CYS A 10 -25.07 -21.10 -12.49
C CYS A 10 -24.31 -21.96 -11.47
N ALA A 11 -24.15 -23.27 -11.71
CA ALA A 11 -23.40 -24.15 -10.81
C ALA A 11 -21.92 -23.75 -10.72
N THR A 12 -21.27 -23.43 -11.84
CA THR A 12 -19.83 -23.07 -11.86
C THR A 12 -19.50 -21.73 -11.21
N LEU A 13 -20.44 -20.76 -11.18
CA LEU A 13 -20.21 -19.48 -10.51
C LEU A 13 -20.11 -19.61 -8.98
N THR A 14 -20.79 -20.58 -8.38
CA THR A 14 -20.77 -20.77 -6.91
C THR A 14 -19.46 -21.35 -6.38
N SER A 15 -18.72 -22.10 -7.21
CA SER A 15 -17.42 -22.68 -6.85
C SER A 15 -16.23 -21.71 -6.91
N LEU A 16 -16.43 -20.49 -7.41
CA LEU A 16 -15.40 -19.44 -7.44
C LEU A 16 -15.45 -18.53 -6.20
N GLY A 17 -16.42 -18.74 -5.31
CA GLY A 17 -16.58 -17.98 -4.07
C GLY A 17 -15.83 -18.58 -2.89
N CYS A 18 -15.19 -17.72 -2.09
CA CYS A 18 -14.75 -17.97 -0.70
C CYS A 18 -13.35 -18.55 -0.46
N ARG A 19 -12.45 -18.58 -1.44
CA ARG A 19 -11.00 -18.61 -1.16
C ARG A 19 -10.29 -17.58 -2.03
N GLN A 20 -10.55 -16.30 -1.74
CA GLN A 20 -9.91 -15.14 -2.37
C GLN A 20 -8.42 -15.15 -2.02
N ARG A 21 -7.64 -15.96 -2.73
CA ARG A 21 -6.23 -15.67 -2.93
C ARG A 21 -6.20 -14.46 -3.86
N PRO A 22 -5.70 -13.30 -3.41
CA PRO A 22 -5.57 -12.18 -4.30
C PRO A 22 -4.67 -12.60 -5.48
N LEU A 23 -5.07 -12.25 -6.70
CA LEU A 23 -4.26 -12.48 -7.91
C LEU A 23 -2.88 -11.81 -7.80
N LEU A 24 -2.80 -10.77 -6.97
CA LEU A 24 -1.61 -10.01 -6.65
C LEU A 24 -1.15 -10.35 -5.23
N ALA A 25 0.15 -10.21 -4.99
CA ALA A 25 0.68 -10.30 -3.63
C ALA A 25 -0.03 -9.25 -2.74
N PRO A 26 -0.34 -9.59 -1.47
CA PRO A 26 -0.89 -8.62 -0.55
C PRO A 26 0.08 -7.43 -0.40
N PRO A 27 -0.43 -6.20 -0.26
CA PRO A 27 0.38 -4.96 -0.26
C PRO A 27 1.29 -4.79 0.97
N GLY A 28 1.54 -5.85 1.74
CA GLY A 28 2.32 -5.82 2.96
C GLY A 28 1.62 -5.13 4.14
N PRO A 29 2.32 -4.99 5.29
CA PRO A 29 1.80 -4.30 6.46
C PRO A 29 1.41 -2.85 6.17
N THR A 30 0.48 -2.29 6.95
CA THR A 30 0.05 -0.89 6.81
C THR A 30 1.20 0.10 6.94
N SER A 31 2.16 -0.15 7.82
CA SER A 31 3.37 0.68 7.97
C SER A 31 4.25 0.71 6.72
N TYR A 32 4.33 -0.42 5.99
CA TYR A 32 5.06 -0.48 4.72
C TYR A 32 4.35 0.37 3.66
N GLN A 33 3.03 0.24 3.54
CA GLN A 33 2.23 1.02 2.59
C GLN A 33 2.31 2.52 2.90
N GLN A 34 2.31 2.91 4.17
CA GLN A 34 2.49 4.30 4.59
C GLN A 34 3.88 4.82 4.18
N GLY A 35 4.95 4.07 4.43
CA GLY A 35 6.30 4.47 4.00
C GLY A 35 6.40 4.65 2.49
N GLN A 36 5.80 3.73 1.71
CA GLN A 36 5.75 3.84 0.24
C GLN A 36 4.94 5.06 -0.21
N ALA A 37 3.81 5.37 0.44
CA ALA A 37 3.01 6.54 0.12
C ALA A 37 3.79 7.86 0.29
N VAL A 38 4.71 7.90 1.26
CA VAL A 38 5.55 9.08 1.54
C VAL A 38 6.69 9.18 0.53
N ILE A 39 7.36 8.07 0.22
CA ILE A 39 8.48 8.05 -0.74
C ILE A 39 8.02 8.45 -2.14
N HIS A 40 6.81 8.04 -2.51
CA HIS A 40 6.23 8.29 -3.84
C HIS A 40 5.26 9.49 -3.85
N ASP A 41 5.29 10.36 -2.85
CA ASP A 41 4.54 11.61 -2.85
C ASP A 41 5.12 12.55 -3.94
N PRO A 42 4.33 12.95 -4.97
CA PRO A 42 4.82 13.88 -6.00
C PRO A 42 4.93 15.33 -5.51
N TYR A 43 4.38 15.66 -4.34
CA TYR A 43 4.35 17.03 -3.85
C TYR A 43 5.59 17.35 -3.01
N PRO A 44 6.15 18.58 -3.15
CA PRO A 44 7.33 18.98 -2.41
C PRO A 44 7.02 19.07 -0.91
N GLN A 45 8.04 18.78 -0.11
CA GLN A 45 7.97 18.96 1.33
C GLN A 45 8.09 20.45 1.72
N ASN A 46 7.49 20.84 2.84
CA ASN A 46 7.36 22.24 3.29
C ASN A 46 8.71 22.97 3.47
N ASP A 47 9.80 22.23 3.64
CA ASP A 47 11.17 22.73 3.84
C ASP A 47 11.98 22.83 2.54
N ILE A 48 11.50 22.24 1.43
CA ILE A 48 12.20 22.18 0.14
C ILE A 48 11.55 23.12 -0.88
N GLY A 49 10.23 23.33 -0.79
CA GLY A 49 9.47 24.13 -1.77
C GLY A 49 8.29 24.87 -1.16
N VAL A 50 7.55 25.56 -2.02
CA VAL A 50 6.32 26.25 -1.62
C VAL A 50 5.28 25.20 -1.24
N GLU A 51 4.64 25.42 -0.09
CA GLU A 51 3.61 24.52 0.41
C GLU A 51 2.34 24.61 -0.44
N GLU A 52 2.04 23.55 -1.21
CA GLU A 52 0.88 23.48 -2.09
C GLU A 52 -0.35 22.86 -1.42
N GLN A 53 -0.88 23.50 -0.37
CA GLN A 53 -2.07 23.01 0.35
C GLN A 53 -3.34 22.94 -0.53
N ALA A 54 -3.43 23.79 -1.56
CA ALA A 54 -4.62 23.91 -2.39
C ALA A 54 -4.75 22.83 -3.47
N SER A 55 -3.62 22.34 -4.01
CA SER A 55 -3.59 21.33 -5.08
C SER A 55 -3.39 19.91 -4.54
N ARG A 56 -2.84 19.79 -3.32
CA ARG A 56 -2.52 18.50 -2.70
C ARG A 56 -3.79 17.80 -2.18
N PRO A 57 -3.99 16.49 -2.46
CA PRO A 57 -5.12 15.75 -1.93
C PRO A 57 -5.08 15.67 -0.40
N ARG A 58 -6.27 15.61 0.22
CA ARG A 58 -6.45 15.67 1.69
C ARG A 58 -5.56 14.69 2.45
N ASP A 59 -5.40 13.48 1.94
CA ASP A 59 -4.67 12.42 2.63
C ASP A 59 -3.14 12.65 2.63
N TYR A 60 -2.64 13.53 1.75
CA TYR A 60 -1.22 13.92 1.67
C TYR A 60 -0.92 15.23 2.39
N GLN A 61 -1.94 15.98 2.85
CA GLN A 61 -1.76 17.30 3.46
C GLN A 61 -0.92 17.30 4.75
N LYS A 62 -0.73 16.12 5.37
CA LYS A 62 0.07 15.98 6.59
C LYS A 62 1.38 15.27 6.28
N PRO A 63 2.47 16.00 5.98
CA PRO A 63 3.78 15.40 5.83
C PRO A 63 4.25 14.78 7.14
N LEU A 64 5.22 13.86 7.07
CA LEU A 64 5.84 13.29 8.27
C LEU A 64 6.59 14.37 9.03
N ALA A 65 6.60 14.24 10.36
CA ALA A 65 7.43 15.06 11.22
C ALA A 65 8.91 14.93 10.82
N GLU A 66 9.63 16.05 10.78
CA GLU A 66 11.04 16.13 10.35
C GLU A 66 11.94 15.07 10.98
N PRO A 67 11.87 14.75 12.30
CA PRO A 67 12.78 13.77 12.90
C PRO A 67 12.58 12.33 12.41
N VAL A 68 11.41 12.01 11.85
CA VAL A 68 11.06 10.65 11.39
C VAL A 68 11.30 10.49 9.89
N ARG A 69 11.44 11.60 9.15
CA ARG A 69 11.64 11.59 7.69
C ARG A 69 12.95 10.93 7.26
N ASP A 70 13.99 11.03 8.09
CA ASP A 70 15.28 10.36 7.84
C ASP A 70 15.19 8.83 7.97
N ARG A 71 14.18 8.32 8.69
CA ARG A 71 14.01 6.89 9.00
C ARG A 71 12.94 6.21 8.15
N LEU A 72 12.83 6.59 6.88
CA LEU A 72 11.93 5.93 5.93
C LEU A 72 12.32 4.47 5.68
N TYR A 73 13.63 4.19 5.74
CA TYR A 73 14.15 2.83 5.79
C TYR A 73 14.45 2.46 7.23
N ARG A 74 14.08 1.24 7.63
CA ARG A 74 14.40 0.74 8.96
C ARG A 74 15.92 0.63 9.09
N ASP A 75 16.49 1.22 10.14
CA ASP A 75 17.89 1.04 10.55
C ASP A 75 18.12 -0.40 11.08
N ALA A 76 17.72 -1.42 10.32
CA ALA A 76 17.85 -2.82 10.67
C ALA A 76 18.96 -3.41 9.81
N SER A 77 20.19 -3.09 10.17
CA SER A 77 21.35 -3.83 9.68
C SER A 77 21.42 -5.17 10.41
N PRO A 78 21.22 -6.33 9.74
CA PRO A 78 21.17 -7.63 10.42
C PRO A 78 22.47 -7.98 11.17
N TRP A 79 23.59 -7.38 10.78
CA TRP A 79 24.91 -7.66 11.31
C TRP A 79 25.22 -6.95 12.64
N TRP A 80 24.45 -5.95 13.05
CA TRP A 80 24.58 -5.32 14.39
C TRP A 80 23.80 -6.08 15.48
N GLN A 81 23.01 -7.08 15.12
CA GLN A 81 22.11 -7.79 16.04
C GLN A 81 22.71 -9.08 16.62
N PHE A 82 23.90 -9.49 16.16
CA PHE A 82 24.55 -10.75 16.56
C PHE A 82 25.98 -10.58 17.12
N GLY A 83 26.44 -9.34 17.35
CA GLY A 83 27.81 -9.05 17.78
C GLY A 83 27.97 -8.72 19.26
N GLY A 84 27.40 -9.55 20.16
CA GLY A 84 27.55 -9.45 21.61
C GLY A 84 28.38 -10.58 22.18
#